data_AF-A0A5J4TE73-F1
#
_entry.id   AF-A0A5J4TE73-F1
#
_cell.length_a   1.000
_cell.length_b   1.000
_cell.length_c   1.000
_cell.angle_alpha   90.00
_cell.angle_beta   90.00
_cell.angle_gamma   90.00
#
_symmetry.space_group_name_H-M   'P 1'
#
loop_
_entity.id
_entity.type
_entity.pdbx_description
1 polymer ?
#
loop_
_entity_poly.entity_id
_entity_poly.type
_entity_poly.pdbx_seq_one_letter_code
_entity_poly.pdbx_strand_id
1 'polypeptide(L)' 'MALLVAFTAARMTELTRIGRKDVKIDEQKMMLQSKIMKGKKIREYSIELRRQGTSYCPVRALETWLNDENALKEEGSAI' A
#
# COMPACT_ATOMS: atom_id res chain seq x y z
N MET A 1 -6.03 -5.63 -1.14
CA MET A 1 -6.54 -4.32 -1.63
C MET A 1 -7.74 -3.77 -0.87
N ALA A 2 -8.85 -4.50 -0.66
CA ALA A 2 -10.03 -3.97 0.05
C ALA A 2 -9.74 -3.45 1.48
N LEU A 3 -8.83 -4.14 2.19
CA LEU A 3 -8.37 -3.73 3.52
C LEU A 3 -7.75 -2.32 3.52
N LEU A 4 -6.90 -2.00 2.55
CA LEU A 4 -6.29 -0.67 2.41
C LEU A 4 -7.34 0.41 2.19
N VAL A 5 -8.34 0.16 1.36
CA VAL A 5 -9.44 1.10 1.13
C VAL A 5 -10.17 1.40 2.45
N ALA A 6 -10.46 0.37 3.25
CA ALA A 6 -11.14 0.53 4.53
C ALA A 6 -10.32 1.32 5.56
N PHE A 7 -9.00 1.10 5.64
CA PHE A 7 -8.15 1.77 6.63
C PHE A 7 -7.72 3.18 6.23
N THR A 8 -7.57 3.44 4.93
CA THR A 8 -6.99 4.70 4.44
C THR A 8 -8.03 5.66 3.88
N ALA A 9 -9.25 5.18 3.64
CA ALA A 9 -10.27 5.86 2.85
C ALA A 9 -9.79 6.31 1.45
N ALA A 10 -8.66 5.77 0.98
CA ALA A 10 -8.12 6.09 -0.33
C ALA A 10 -8.96 5.40 -1.41
N ARG A 11 -9.09 6.07 -2.56
CA ARG A 11 -9.78 5.50 -3.71
C ARG A 11 -8.96 4.33 -4.25
N MET A 12 -9.63 3.27 -4.71
CA MET A 12 -8.94 2.12 -5.28
C MET A 12 -7.98 2.51 -6.41
N THR A 13 -8.38 3.48 -7.25
CA THR A 13 -7.57 4.01 -8.36
C THR A 13 -6.31 4.77 -7.93
N GLU A 14 -6.26 5.26 -6.70
CA GLU A 14 -5.06 5.86 -6.09
C GLU A 14 -4.13 4.77 -5.59
N LEU A 15 -4.70 3.77 -4.90
CA LEU A 15 -3.96 2.64 -4.35
C LEU A 15 -3.32 1.76 -5.44
N THR A 16 -3.96 1.57 -6.59
CA THR A 16 -3.40 0.79 -7.71
C THR A 16 -2.15 1.43 -8.33
N ARG A 17 -1.87 2.70 -8.02
CA ARG A 17 -0.66 3.41 -8.50
C ARG A 17 0.52 3.30 -7.53
N ILE A 18 0.28 2.78 -6.33
CA ILE A 18 1.31 2.60 -5.31
C ILE A 18 2.10 1.34 -5.65
N GLY A 19 3.40 1.50 -5.92
CA GLY A 19 4.32 0.38 -6.13
C GLY A 19 5.13 0.06 -4.88
N ARG A 20 5.93 -1.01 -4.93
CA ARG A 20 6.81 -1.43 -3.82
C ARG A 20 7.79 -0.33 -3.39
N LYS A 21 8.29 0.46 -4.36
CA LYS A 21 9.19 1.62 -4.11
C LYS A 21 8.54 2.74 -3.29
N ASP A 22 7.21 2.81 -3.32
CA ASP A 22 6.43 3.83 -2.63
C ASP A 22 6.02 3.38 -1.22
N VAL A 23 6.37 2.13 -0.83
CA VAL A 23 6.12 1.57 0.50
C VAL A 23 7.41 1.61 1.32
N LYS A 24 7.34 2.23 2.50
CA LYS A 24 8.40 2.18 3.51
C LYS A 24 7.88 1.49 4.76
N ILE A 25 8.58 0.47 5.20
CA ILE A 25 8.21 -0.33 6.37
C ILE A 25 9.22 -0.06 7.48
N ASP A 26 8.71 0.27 8.65
CA ASP A 26 9.42 0.47 9.91
C ASP A 26 8.84 -0.51 10.94
N GLU A 27 9.55 -0.75 12.03
CA GLU A 27 9.19 -1.70 13.09
C GLU A 27 7.82 -1.38 13.74
N GLN A 28 7.44 -0.10 13.78
CA GLN A 28 6.18 0.36 14.39
C GLN A 28 5.13 0.84 13.39
N LYS A 29 5.50 1.08 12.13
CA LYS A 29 4.59 1.69 11.14
C LYS A 29 4.98 1.39 9.70
N MET A 30 4.01 1.51 8.81
CA MET A 30 4.20 1.48 7.37
C MET A 30 3.75 2.81 6.78
N MET A 31 4.59 3.40 5.94
CA MET A 31 4.30 4.64 5.22
C MET A 31 4.10 4.32 3.74
N LEU A 32 2.94 4.67 3.21
CA LEU A 32 2.64 4.57 1.78
C LEU A 32 2.73 5.97 1.18
N GLN A 33 3.56 6.15 0.15
CA GLN A 33 3.60 7.37 -0.63
C GLN A 33 2.62 7.24 -1.79
N SER A 34 1.78 8.26 -1.97
CA SER A 34 0.81 8.30 -3.04
C SER A 34 0.81 9.67 -3.72
N LYS A 35 0.38 9.67 -4.99
CA LYS A 35 0.26 10.87 -5.80
C LYS A 35 -1.15 10.94 -6.36
N ILE A 36 -1.88 12.00 -6.00
CA ILE A 36 -3.18 12.29 -6.58
C ILE A 36 -3.09 13.45 -7.56
N MET A 37 -3.80 13.31 -8.67
CA MET A 37 -4.04 14.42 -9.57
C MET A 37 -5.31 15.15 -9.12
N LYS A 38 -5.19 16.42 -8.76
CA LYS A 38 -6.31 17.29 -8.42
C LYS A 38 -6.36 18.43 -9.42
N GLY A 39 -7.30 18.34 -10.38
CA GLY A 39 -7.31 19.21 -11.56
C GLY A 39 -6.05 18.99 -12.40
N LYS A 40 -5.28 20.06 -12.67
CA LYS A 40 -4.01 20.00 -13.42
C LYS A 40 -2.76 19.87 -12.53
N LYS A 41 -2.91 19.69 -11.21
CA LYS A 41 -1.78 19.63 -10.26
C LYS A 41 -1.64 18.24 -9.66
N ILE A 42 -0.41 17.76 -9.56
CA ILE A 42 -0.04 16.56 -8.79
C ILE A 42 0.16 16.98 -7.34
N ARG A 43 -0.46 16.26 -6.41
CA ARG A 43 -0.21 16.38 -4.97
C ARG A 43 0.30 15.05 -4.45
N GLU A 44 1.46 15.11 -3.83
CA GLU A 44 2.04 13.99 -3.11
C GLU A 44 1.52 14.00 -1.68
N TYR A 45 1.17 12.84 -1.15
CA TYR A 45 0.76 12.67 0.23
C TYR A 45 1.26 11.32 0.73
N SER A 46 1.37 11.21 2.05
CA SER A 46 1.74 9.96 2.69
C SER A 46 0.62 9.48 3.58
N ILE A 47 0.36 8.17 3.50
CA ILE A 47 -0.58 7.47 4.35
C ILE A 47 0.23 6.70 5.39
N GLU A 48 0.04 7.03 6.66
CA GLU A 48 0.65 6.31 7.79
C GLU A 48 -0.30 5.19 8.26
N LEU A 49 0.21 3.96 8.28
CA LEU A 49 -0.42 2.80 8.89
C LEU A 49 0.38 2.39 10.11
N ARG A 50 -0.26 2.39 11.29
CA ARG A 50 0.41 1.99 12.52
C ARG A 50 0.27 0.50 12.76
N ARG A 51 1.35 -0.11 13.27
CA ARG A 51 1.32 -1.51 13.69
C ARG A 51 0.48 -1.58 14.97
N GLN A 52 -0.61 -2.31 14.90
CA GLN A 52 -1.50 -2.59 16.03
C GLN A 52 -1.27 -4.03 16.53
N GLY A 53 -1.44 -4.24 17.83
CA GLY A 53 -1.40 -5.57 18.45
C GLY A 53 -2.69 -6.39 18.25
N THR A 54 -3.65 -5.86 17.48
CA THR A 54 -4.93 -6.50 17.20
C THR A 54 -4.81 -7.56 16.11
N SER A 55 -5.80 -8.45 16.03
CA SER A 55 -5.90 -9.46 14.96
C SER A 55 -6.06 -8.83 13.57
N TYR A 56 -6.58 -7.61 13.48
CA TYR A 56 -6.83 -6.86 12.24
C TYR A 56 -5.78 -5.76 11.99
N CYS A 57 -4.49 -6.07 12.19
CA CYS A 57 -3.41 -5.12 11.99
C CYS A 57 -3.12 -4.89 10.48
N PRO A 58 -3.32 -3.67 9.95
CA PRO A 58 -3.11 -3.38 8.53
C PRO A 58 -1.66 -3.56 8.10
N VAL A 59 -0.71 -3.24 8.97
CA VAL A 59 0.74 -3.41 8.70
C VAL A 59 1.07 -4.89 8.53
N ARG A 60 0.64 -5.75 9.45
CA ARG A 60 0.89 -7.20 9.35
C ARG A 60 0.25 -7.81 8.11
N ALA A 61 -1.00 -7.44 7.82
CA ALA A 61 -1.71 -7.92 6.63
C ALA A 61 -0.99 -7.54 5.33
N LEU A 62 -0.46 -6.32 5.25
CA LEU A 62 0.30 -5.85 4.09
C LEU A 62 1.68 -6.48 3.98
N GLU A 63 2.37 -6.71 5.10
CA GLU A 63 3.64 -7.42 5.11
C GLU A 63 3.48 -8.86 4.63
N THR A 64 2.47 -9.58 5.13
CA THR A 64 2.15 -10.93 4.65
C THR A 64 1.85 -10.93 3.16
N TRP A 65 1.09 -9.96 2.67
CA TRP A 65 0.79 -9.84 1.24
C TRP A 65 2.01 -9.50 0.38
N LEU A 66 2.91 -8.63 0.84
CA LEU A 66 4.12 -8.25 0.12
C LEU A 66 5.19 -9.36 0.08
N ASN A 67 5.17 -10.25 1.08
CA ASN A 67 6.08 -11.39 1.19
C ASN A 67 5.51 -12.67 0.57
N ASP A 68 4.27 -12.66 0.08
CA ASP A 68 3.69 -13.78 -0.65
C ASP A 68 4.33 -13.86 -2.05
N GLU A 69 5.09 -14.93 -2.29
CA GLU A 69 5.79 -15.17 -3.56
C GLU A 69 4.83 -15.24 -4.75
N ASN A 70 3.55 -15.59 -4.55
CA ASN A 70 2.53 -15.59 -5.60
C ASN A 70 1.95 -14.20 -5.90
N ALA A 71 2.13 -13.22 -5.00
CA ALA A 71 1.75 -11.84 -5.25
C ALA A 71 2.76 -11.11 -6.15
N LEU A 72 3.99 -11.60 -6.19
CA LEU A 72 5.08 -11.15 -7.07
C LEU A 72 5.10 -12.01 -8.33
N LYS A 73 4.09 -11.84 -9.21
CA LYS A 73 4.34 -12.19 -10.61
C LYS A 73 5.45 -11.27 -11.09
N GLU A 74 6.64 -11.83 -11.31
CA GLU A 74 7.68 -11.12 -12.03
C GLU A 74 7.10 -10.64 -13.37
N GLU A 75 7.21 -9.35 -13.66
CA GLU A 75 6.95 -8.81 -14.98
C GLU A 75 7.95 -9.45 -15.96
N GLY A 76 7.59 -10.63 -16.48
CA GLY A 76 8.48 -11.46 -17.29
C GLY A 76 7.97 -12.87 -17.58
N SER A 77 7.05 -13.43 -16.78
CA SER A 77 6.40 -14.70 -17.13
C SER A 77 5.11 -14.44 -17.93
N ALA A 78 5.30 -14.10 -19.20
CA ALA A 78 4.28 -14.35 -20.20
C ALA A 78 4.30 -15.86 -20.51
N ILE A 79 3.17 -16.54 -20.32
CA ILE A 79 2.85 -17.78 -21.01
C ILE A 79 1.96 -17.40 -22.19
#